data_AF-A0A443NX48-F1
#
_entry.id   AF-A0A443NX48-F1
#
_cell.length_a   1.000
_cell.length_b   1.000
_cell.length_c   1.000
_cell.angle_alpha   90.00
_cell.angle_beta   90.00
_cell.angle_gamma   90.00
#
_symmetry.space_group_name_H-M   'P 1'
#
loop_
_entity.id
_entity.type
_entity.pdbx_description
1 polymer ?
#
loop_
_entity_poly.entity_id
_entity_poly.type
_entity_poly.pdbx_seq_one_letter_code
_entity_poly.pdbx_strand_id
1 'polypeptide(L)'
;MSFAFCNGLVLSGVHLFDNPKNHIHTLSCNGAVFSHLTITAPKDAPNTDGINIAESTGVQIYNCTIGTDDCISVLNHTSNVNISYITCGPGHGISIGSLGKDGSVGIVEQIHVSHSKFTGTMNGVRIKTWQTQSIRVSDVSFIGVRGTSTALNAIFLRCSGPKGCTNVVLNDVNITSAVPRKEVQAICQNVQGPACNNCTPKQPSSLESDTWRFLLRISKGLLSNHYIIITTTTTTISSSKILYF
;
A
#
# COMPACT_ATOMS: atom_id res chain seq x y z
N MET A 1 6.94 3.69 20.15
CA MET A 1 6.06 4.78 20.66
C MET A 1 4.63 4.48 20.26
N SER A 2 3.66 4.76 21.13
CA SER A 2 2.23 4.57 20.83
C SER A 2 1.46 5.83 21.20
N PHE A 3 0.70 6.35 20.25
CA PHE A 3 -0.17 7.51 20.40
C PHE A 3 -1.62 7.05 20.19
N ALA A 4 -2.46 7.23 21.21
CA ALA A 4 -3.87 6.90 21.17
C ALA A 4 -4.67 8.16 21.53
N PHE A 5 -5.71 8.47 20.75
CA PHE A 5 -6.59 9.63 20.99
C PHE A 5 -5.86 11.00 20.99
N CYS A 6 -4.71 11.09 20.32
CA CYS A 6 -3.86 12.27 20.27
C CYS A 6 -4.22 13.14 19.05
N ASN A 7 -5.28 13.95 19.17
CA ASN A 7 -5.68 14.85 18.09
C ASN A 7 -4.70 16.03 17.96
N GLY A 8 -4.35 16.40 16.73
CA GLY A 8 -3.38 17.46 16.45
C GLY A 8 -1.94 17.12 16.86
N LEU A 9 -1.63 15.82 17.06
CA LEU A 9 -0.27 15.37 17.37
C LEU A 9 0.72 15.88 16.30
N VAL A 10 1.84 16.44 16.74
CA VAL A 10 2.97 16.76 15.86
C VAL A 10 4.21 16.06 16.38
N LEU A 11 4.78 15.17 15.57
CA LEU A 11 6.06 14.53 15.84
C LEU A 11 7.03 14.88 14.71
N SER A 12 8.14 15.53 15.06
CA SER A 12 9.11 16.01 14.08
C SER A 12 10.56 15.84 14.54
N GLY A 13 11.46 15.53 13.60
CA GLY A 13 12.90 15.53 13.84
C GLY A 13 13.42 14.40 14.75
N VAL A 14 12.62 13.36 14.99
CA VAL A 14 12.97 12.26 15.89
C VAL A 14 13.63 11.11 15.13
N HIS A 15 14.63 10.51 15.77
CA HIS A 15 15.32 9.33 15.28
C HIS A 15 14.91 8.12 16.13
N LEU A 16 14.44 7.05 15.50
CA LEU A 16 14.00 5.81 16.16
C LEU A 16 14.77 4.62 15.58
N PHE A 17 15.39 3.84 16.45
CA PHE A 17 16.25 2.73 16.07
C PHE A 17 15.80 1.44 16.76
N ASP A 18 15.82 0.34 16.01
CA ASP A 18 15.80 -1.04 16.49
C ASP A 18 14.67 -1.37 17.50
N ASN A 19 13.46 -0.86 17.26
CA ASN A 19 12.32 -1.24 18.08
C ASN A 19 11.96 -2.71 17.83
N PRO A 20 11.79 -3.56 18.86
CA PRO A 20 11.47 -4.99 18.71
C PRO A 20 10.13 -5.27 18.01
N LYS A 21 9.27 -4.26 17.85
CA LYS A 21 8.01 -4.30 17.09
C LYS A 21 7.91 -3.02 16.26
N ASN A 22 6.71 -2.51 16.04
CA ASN A 22 6.50 -1.26 15.32
C ASN A 22 7.03 -0.02 16.07
N HIS A 23 7.64 0.92 15.34
CA HIS A 23 8.28 2.11 15.87
C HIS A 23 7.27 3.14 16.36
N ILE A 24 6.25 3.43 15.55
CA ILE A 24 5.17 4.37 15.86
C ILE A 24 3.84 3.68 15.60
N HIS A 25 3.00 3.62 16.64
CA HIS A 25 1.60 3.23 16.54
C HIS A 25 0.72 4.48 16.71
N THR A 26 -0.14 4.75 15.73
CA THR A 26 -1.08 5.88 15.72
C THR A 26 -2.49 5.34 15.69
N LEU A 27 -3.22 5.47 16.79
CA LEU A 27 -4.58 4.94 16.95
C LEU A 27 -5.55 6.08 17.30
N SER A 28 -6.65 6.19 16.56
CA SER A 28 -7.70 7.18 16.86
C SER A 28 -7.18 8.62 16.97
N CYS A 29 -6.21 9.01 16.14
CA CYS A 29 -5.59 10.34 16.17
C CYS A 29 -6.02 11.14 14.93
N ASN A 30 -6.69 12.27 15.15
CA ASN A 30 -7.17 13.13 14.06
C ASN A 30 -6.24 14.32 13.85
N GLY A 31 -5.83 14.57 12.60
CA GLY A 31 -4.94 15.68 12.26
C GLY A 31 -3.49 15.48 12.69
N ALA A 32 -3.03 14.24 12.85
CA ALA A 32 -1.65 13.95 13.26
C ALA A 32 -0.65 14.26 12.12
N VAL A 33 0.51 14.81 12.49
CA VAL A 33 1.60 15.18 11.58
C VAL A 33 2.90 14.51 12.00
N PHE A 34 3.50 13.77 11.08
CA PHE A 34 4.81 13.14 11.23
C PHE A 34 5.75 13.69 10.17
N SER A 35 6.86 14.33 10.58
CA SER A 35 7.79 14.91 9.60
C SER A 35 9.25 14.80 9.98
N HIS A 36 10.15 14.78 9.00
CA HIS A 36 11.61 14.77 9.25
C HIS A 36 12.05 13.64 10.18
N LEU A 37 11.38 12.49 10.12
CA LEU A 37 11.70 11.34 10.96
C LEU A 37 12.74 10.46 10.28
N THR A 38 13.65 9.91 11.09
CA THR A 38 14.55 8.83 10.68
C THR A 38 14.20 7.59 11.48
N ILE A 39 13.74 6.53 10.82
CA ILE A 39 13.33 5.29 11.48
C ILE A 39 14.05 4.13 10.82
N THR A 40 14.81 3.34 11.58
CA THR A 40 15.54 2.20 11.04
C THR A 40 15.48 0.99 11.95
N ALA A 41 15.38 -0.19 11.35
CA ALA A 41 15.56 -1.48 12.00
C ALA A 41 16.42 -2.41 11.12
N PRO A 42 16.98 -3.50 11.69
CA PRO A 42 17.72 -4.48 10.91
C PRO A 42 16.81 -5.10 9.85
N LYS A 43 17.34 -5.30 8.64
CA LYS A 43 16.58 -5.75 7.47
C LYS A 43 15.78 -7.04 7.70
N ASP A 44 16.31 -7.95 8.51
CA ASP A 44 15.73 -9.27 8.76
C ASP A 44 14.88 -9.31 10.04
N ALA A 45 14.70 -8.17 10.72
CA ALA A 45 13.89 -8.09 11.94
C ALA A 45 12.39 -8.11 11.61
N PRO A 46 11.65 -9.16 11.99
CA PRO A 46 10.24 -9.29 11.65
C PRO A 46 9.39 -8.27 12.40
N ASN A 47 8.31 -7.77 11.77
CA ASN A 47 7.27 -6.95 12.41
C ASN A 47 7.76 -5.60 12.96
N THR A 48 8.82 -5.04 12.38
CA THR A 48 9.45 -3.79 12.81
C THR A 48 8.87 -2.54 12.14
N ASP A 49 7.59 -2.52 11.78
CA ASP A 49 6.96 -1.46 11.00
C ASP A 49 7.35 -0.03 11.46
N GLY A 50 7.50 0.90 10.51
CA GLY A 50 7.86 2.28 10.81
C GLY A 50 6.71 3.03 11.47
N ILE A 51 5.72 3.44 10.67
CA ILE A 51 4.53 4.16 11.15
C ILE A 51 3.29 3.35 10.83
N ASN A 52 2.57 2.90 11.86
CA ASN A 52 1.25 2.31 11.73
C ASN A 52 0.18 3.36 12.02
N ILE A 53 -0.84 3.42 11.17
CA ILE A 53 -1.98 4.32 11.31
C ILE A 53 -3.25 3.47 11.35
N ALA A 54 -4.06 3.61 12.40
CA ALA A 54 -5.33 2.92 12.56
C ALA A 54 -6.39 3.88 13.12
N GLU A 55 -7.64 3.71 12.67
CA GLU A 55 -8.81 4.46 13.17
C GLU A 55 -8.64 5.99 13.16
N SER A 56 -7.82 6.52 12.25
CA SER A 56 -7.35 7.91 12.28
C SER A 56 -7.76 8.66 11.02
N THR A 57 -7.91 9.98 11.09
CA THR A 57 -8.21 10.80 9.90
C THR A 57 -7.39 12.08 9.80
N GLY A 58 -7.14 12.55 8.58
CA GLY A 58 -6.40 13.79 8.33
C GLY A 58 -4.91 13.68 8.69
N VAL A 59 -4.33 12.50 8.56
CA VAL A 59 -2.92 12.25 8.94
C VAL A 59 -1.99 12.70 7.82
N GLN A 60 -0.92 13.42 8.17
CA GLN A 60 0.12 13.86 7.23
C GLN A 60 1.47 13.26 7.60
N ILE A 61 2.14 12.66 6.63
CA ILE A 61 3.49 12.10 6.80
C ILE A 61 4.37 12.65 5.68
N TYR A 62 5.43 13.37 6.00
CA TYR A 62 6.30 13.94 4.97
C TYR A 62 7.78 14.10 5.35
N ASN A 63 8.66 14.07 4.35
CA ASN A 63 10.11 14.23 4.52
C ASN A 63 10.73 13.21 5.49
N CYS A 64 10.30 11.95 5.46
CA CYS A 64 10.83 10.91 6.36
C CYS A 64 11.74 9.92 5.62
N THR A 65 12.74 9.39 6.33
CA THR A 65 13.56 8.26 5.89
C THR A 65 13.26 7.05 6.77
N ILE A 66 12.74 5.98 6.18
CA ILE A 66 12.23 4.83 6.93
C ILE A 66 12.76 3.54 6.28
N GLY A 67 13.53 2.75 7.03
CA GLY A 67 14.02 1.43 6.63
C GLY A 67 13.65 0.38 7.67
N THR A 68 12.53 -0.32 7.46
CA THR A 68 11.88 -1.21 8.44
C THR A 68 11.19 -2.38 7.70
N ASP A 69 10.30 -3.14 8.36
CA ASP A 69 9.31 -4.01 7.69
C ASP A 69 8.39 -3.16 6.76
N ASP A 70 7.13 -2.89 7.08
CA ASP A 70 6.39 -1.86 6.35
C ASP A 70 6.92 -0.47 6.77
N CYS A 71 7.27 0.41 5.82
CA CYS A 71 7.70 1.78 6.14
C CYS A 71 6.56 2.56 6.79
N ILE A 72 5.39 2.47 6.16
CA ILE A 72 4.13 3.02 6.64
C ILE A 72 3.08 1.97 6.37
N SER A 73 2.25 1.66 7.36
CA SER A 73 1.06 0.85 7.15
C SER A 73 -0.21 1.59 7.57
N VAL A 74 -1.23 1.51 6.72
CA VAL A 74 -2.53 2.12 6.90
C VAL A 74 -3.55 1.02 7.16
N LEU A 75 -4.09 1.00 8.36
CA LEU A 75 -4.99 -0.04 8.87
C LEU A 75 -6.44 0.44 8.88
N ASN A 76 -7.33 -0.43 9.35
CA ASN A 76 -8.78 -0.25 9.28
C ASN A 76 -9.28 1.09 9.89
N HIS A 77 -10.43 1.55 9.41
CA HIS A 77 -11.09 2.79 9.80
C HIS A 77 -10.23 4.05 9.67
N THR A 78 -9.28 4.04 8.73
CA THR A 78 -8.38 5.18 8.49
C THR A 78 -8.76 5.91 7.21
N SER A 79 -8.80 7.24 7.23
CA SER A 79 -9.15 8.01 6.03
C SER A 79 -8.36 9.31 5.89
N ASN A 80 -8.31 9.87 4.69
CA ASN A 80 -7.67 11.17 4.43
C ASN A 80 -6.22 11.22 4.95
N VAL A 81 -5.37 10.36 4.39
CA VAL A 81 -3.96 10.28 4.77
C VAL A 81 -3.11 10.75 3.60
N ASN A 82 -2.26 11.76 3.83
CA ASN A 82 -1.33 12.27 2.84
C ASN A 82 0.11 11.89 3.22
N ILE A 83 0.75 11.08 2.39
CA ILE A 83 2.12 10.60 2.54
C ILE A 83 2.94 11.18 1.39
N SER A 84 3.99 11.94 1.68
CA SER A 84 4.79 12.56 0.63
C SER A 84 6.29 12.61 0.95
N TYR A 85 7.16 12.65 -0.06
CA TYR A 85 8.60 12.83 0.16
C TYR A 85 9.21 11.78 1.11
N ILE A 86 8.80 10.51 0.96
CA ILE A 86 9.32 9.42 1.79
C ILE A 86 10.47 8.73 1.08
N THR A 87 11.61 8.57 1.77
CA THR A 87 12.65 7.62 1.39
C THR A 87 12.39 6.32 2.15
N CYS A 88 11.81 5.33 1.47
CA CYS A 88 11.44 4.06 2.04
C CYS A 88 12.40 2.95 1.60
N GLY A 89 12.97 2.26 2.58
CA GLY A 89 13.72 1.02 2.40
C GLY A 89 15.09 1.00 3.09
N PRO A 90 15.68 -0.20 3.28
CA PRO A 90 15.14 -1.51 2.86
C PRO A 90 13.88 -1.91 3.64
N GLY A 91 13.07 -2.84 3.11
CA GLY A 91 11.81 -3.22 3.75
C GLY A 91 10.72 -3.78 2.84
N HIS A 92 9.47 -3.69 3.28
CA HIS A 92 8.30 -4.15 2.54
C HIS A 92 7.59 -3.05 1.72
N GLY A 93 7.87 -1.77 1.96
CA GLY A 93 7.24 -0.64 1.27
C GLY A 93 6.14 0.04 2.09
N ILE A 94 5.22 0.73 1.42
CA ILE A 94 4.00 1.27 2.04
C ILE A 94 2.86 0.28 1.82
N SER A 95 2.18 -0.10 2.90
CA SER A 95 1.11 -1.10 2.85
C SER A 95 -0.23 -0.55 3.35
N ILE A 96 -1.30 -0.80 2.61
CA ILE A 96 -2.67 -0.65 3.10
C ILE A 96 -3.16 -2.04 3.54
N GLY A 97 -3.62 -2.12 4.79
CA GLY A 97 -4.05 -3.36 5.43
C GLY A 97 -2.93 -4.14 6.14
N SER A 98 -3.18 -5.38 6.56
CA SER A 98 -4.29 -6.22 6.09
C SER A 98 -5.69 -5.79 6.55
N LEU A 99 -6.66 -5.81 5.64
CA LEU A 99 -8.07 -5.49 5.91
C LEU A 99 -8.97 -6.73 5.89
N GLY A 100 -10.04 -6.71 6.68
CA GLY A 100 -11.14 -7.67 6.66
C GLY A 100 -10.82 -9.04 7.22
N LYS A 101 -9.91 -9.11 8.17
CA LYS A 101 -9.66 -10.33 8.93
C LYS A 101 -10.96 -10.83 9.55
N ASP A 102 -11.21 -12.14 9.52
CA ASP A 102 -12.39 -12.78 10.13
C ASP A 102 -13.74 -12.25 9.61
N GLY A 103 -13.80 -11.79 8.35
CA GLY A 103 -15.04 -11.26 7.76
C GLY A 103 -15.36 -9.81 8.15
N SER A 104 -14.49 -9.18 8.94
CA SER A 104 -14.69 -7.79 9.39
C SER A 104 -14.80 -6.80 8.23
N VAL A 105 -15.52 -5.71 8.48
CA VAL A 105 -15.60 -4.59 7.55
C VAL A 105 -14.25 -3.88 7.56
N GLY A 106 -13.66 -3.71 6.37
CA GLY A 106 -12.41 -2.99 6.16
C GLY A 106 -12.65 -1.68 5.41
N ILE A 107 -12.55 -0.53 6.09
CA ILE A 107 -12.72 0.80 5.50
C ILE A 107 -11.39 1.54 5.54
N VAL A 108 -10.85 1.87 4.35
CA VAL A 108 -9.68 2.76 4.23
C VAL A 108 -9.85 3.69 3.02
N GLU A 109 -9.94 4.99 3.22
CA GLU A 109 -10.36 5.90 2.14
C GLU A 109 -9.42 7.08 1.97
N GLN A 110 -9.28 7.57 0.74
CA GLN A 110 -8.55 8.81 0.45
C GLN A 110 -7.11 8.76 0.97
N ILE A 111 -6.39 7.69 0.62
CA ILE A 111 -4.97 7.54 0.92
C ILE A 111 -4.19 8.04 -0.27
N HIS A 112 -3.36 9.03 -0.04
CA HIS A 112 -2.55 9.65 -1.05
C HIS A 112 -1.06 9.44 -0.75
N VAL A 113 -0.35 8.77 -1.64
CA VAL A 113 1.12 8.62 -1.55
C VAL A 113 1.74 9.36 -2.71
N SER A 114 2.66 10.30 -2.45
CA SER A 114 3.33 11.01 -3.52
C SER A 114 4.81 11.28 -3.29
N HIS A 115 5.51 11.66 -4.36
CA HIS A 115 6.89 12.14 -4.31
C HIS A 115 7.87 11.22 -3.53
N SER A 116 7.68 9.90 -3.59
CA SER A 116 8.34 8.95 -2.69
C SER A 116 9.27 8.01 -3.45
N LYS A 117 10.37 7.64 -2.78
CA LYS A 117 11.43 6.77 -3.27
C LYS A 117 11.43 5.44 -2.54
N PHE A 118 11.43 4.35 -3.28
CA PHE A 118 11.52 2.99 -2.74
C PHE A 118 12.84 2.35 -3.18
N THR A 119 13.69 1.99 -2.22
CA THR A 119 15.02 1.43 -2.52
C THR A 119 15.30 0.22 -1.64
N GLY A 120 15.60 -0.93 -2.26
CA GLY A 120 15.83 -2.17 -1.53
C GLY A 120 14.58 -2.72 -0.84
N THR A 121 13.39 -2.31 -1.29
CA THR A 121 12.12 -2.82 -0.76
C THR A 121 11.61 -4.01 -1.56
N MET A 122 10.76 -4.83 -0.95
CA MET A 122 10.02 -5.89 -1.64
C MET A 122 8.90 -5.33 -2.50
N ASN A 123 8.25 -4.27 -2.04
CA ASN A 123 7.17 -3.57 -2.73
C ASN A 123 7.39 -2.05 -2.65
N GLY A 124 6.86 -1.31 -3.62
CA GLY A 124 6.66 0.13 -3.53
C GLY A 124 5.42 0.40 -2.69
N VAL A 125 4.25 0.22 -3.30
CA VAL A 125 2.94 0.30 -2.63
C VAL A 125 2.18 -1.01 -2.77
N ARG A 126 1.50 -1.40 -1.70
CA ARG A 126 0.77 -2.66 -1.60
C ARG A 126 -0.58 -2.50 -0.91
N ILE A 127 -1.61 -3.21 -1.37
CA ILE A 127 -2.89 -3.36 -0.66
C ILE A 127 -3.07 -4.85 -0.32
N LYS A 128 -3.31 -5.14 0.96
CA LYS A 128 -3.50 -6.48 1.53
C LYS A 128 -4.93 -6.61 2.06
N THR A 129 -5.67 -7.61 1.58
CA THR A 129 -7.02 -7.92 2.05
C THR A 129 -7.13 -9.41 2.34
N TRP A 130 -7.91 -9.77 3.35
CA TRP A 130 -8.33 -11.16 3.58
C TRP A 130 -9.42 -11.54 2.56
N GLN A 131 -9.56 -12.83 2.28
CA GLN A 131 -10.57 -13.32 1.34
C GLN A 131 -11.96 -13.23 1.97
N THR A 132 -12.66 -12.13 1.77
CA THR A 132 -14.03 -11.93 2.27
C THR A 132 -14.90 -11.28 1.20
N GLN A 133 -16.22 -11.48 1.30
CA GLN A 133 -17.18 -10.77 0.43
C GLN A 133 -17.39 -9.31 0.86
N SER A 134 -16.84 -8.92 2.01
CA SER A 134 -17.10 -7.63 2.67
C SER A 134 -16.16 -6.51 2.22
N ILE A 135 -15.10 -6.80 1.46
CA ILE A 135 -14.15 -5.78 1.00
C ILE A 135 -14.33 -5.53 -0.49
N ARG A 136 -14.52 -4.25 -0.81
CA ARG A 136 -14.45 -3.73 -2.17
C ARG A 136 -13.23 -2.84 -2.29
N VAL A 137 -12.40 -3.13 -3.29
CA VAL A 137 -11.30 -2.26 -3.69
C VAL A 137 -11.74 -1.54 -4.96
N SER A 138 -11.86 -0.22 -4.89
CA SER A 138 -12.18 0.62 -6.03
C SER A 138 -11.26 1.82 -6.10
N ASP A 139 -11.31 2.57 -7.21
CA ASP A 139 -10.75 3.92 -7.31
C ASP A 139 -9.27 3.97 -6.91
N VAL A 140 -8.50 3.03 -7.47
CA VAL A 140 -7.06 2.90 -7.24
C VAL A 140 -6.34 3.45 -8.45
N SER A 141 -5.55 4.50 -8.26
CA SER A 141 -4.74 5.10 -9.34
C SER A 141 -3.25 5.02 -9.03
N PHE A 142 -2.50 4.44 -9.94
CA PHE A 142 -1.04 4.51 -9.98
C PHE A 142 -0.64 5.39 -11.16
N ILE A 143 -0.11 6.58 -10.86
CA ILE A 143 0.22 7.59 -11.86
C ILE A 143 1.72 7.88 -11.81
N GLY A 144 2.39 7.93 -12.96
CA GLY A 144 3.81 8.32 -13.07
C GLY A 144 4.80 7.34 -12.42
N VAL A 145 4.44 6.10 -12.13
CA VAL A 145 5.34 5.18 -11.41
C VAL A 145 6.49 4.74 -12.33
N ARG A 146 7.74 5.12 -12.02
CA ARG A 146 8.90 4.88 -12.89
C ARG A 146 10.09 4.25 -12.17
N GLY A 147 10.48 3.00 -12.38
CA GLY A 147 11.65 2.47 -11.64
C GLY A 147 12.17 1.14 -12.14
N THR A 148 12.89 0.42 -11.26
CA THR A 148 13.37 -0.93 -11.57
C THR A 148 12.88 -1.95 -10.56
N SER A 149 12.67 -3.20 -11.01
CA SER A 149 12.32 -4.34 -10.18
C SER A 149 13.28 -5.50 -10.42
N THR A 150 13.68 -6.18 -9.33
CA THR A 150 14.42 -7.45 -9.40
C THR A 150 13.48 -8.64 -9.49
N ALA A 151 12.19 -8.46 -9.20
CA ALA A 151 11.18 -9.50 -9.32
C ALA A 151 10.69 -9.58 -10.77
N LEU A 152 10.36 -10.81 -11.22
CA LEU A 152 9.72 -11.04 -12.51
C LEU A 152 8.42 -10.23 -12.61
N ASN A 153 7.52 -10.38 -11.63
CA ASN A 153 6.27 -9.63 -11.60
C ASN A 153 6.49 -8.26 -10.94
N ALA A 154 6.65 -7.22 -11.75
CA ALA A 154 6.76 -5.84 -11.27
C ALA A 154 5.40 -5.26 -10.86
N ILE A 155 4.33 -5.67 -11.56
CA ILE A 155 2.96 -5.27 -11.24
C ILE A 155 2.15 -6.53 -10.98
N PHE A 156 1.42 -6.56 -9.88
CA PHE A 156 0.61 -7.69 -9.48
C PHE A 156 -0.71 -7.18 -8.91
N LEU A 157 -1.78 -7.26 -9.68
CA LEU A 157 -3.12 -6.82 -9.33
C LEU A 157 -4.04 -8.05 -9.40
N ARG A 158 -4.31 -8.67 -8.26
CA ARG A 158 -5.23 -9.83 -8.17
C ARG A 158 -6.41 -9.51 -7.27
N CYS A 159 -7.60 -9.66 -7.81
CA CYS A 159 -8.86 -9.30 -7.17
C CYS A 159 -9.85 -10.46 -7.05
N SER A 160 -10.58 -10.45 -5.95
CA SER A 160 -11.54 -11.50 -5.56
C SER A 160 -12.96 -11.20 -5.97
N GLY A 161 -13.76 -12.25 -5.90
CA GLY A 161 -15.19 -12.12 -5.79
C GLY A 161 -15.86 -11.71 -7.11
N PRO A 162 -17.19 -11.70 -7.12
CA PRO A 162 -17.97 -11.56 -8.35
C PRO A 162 -17.77 -10.22 -9.04
N LYS A 163 -17.46 -9.16 -8.29
CA LYS A 163 -17.27 -7.81 -8.84
C LYS A 163 -15.81 -7.46 -9.15
N GLY A 164 -14.85 -8.22 -8.62
CA GLY A 164 -13.45 -7.85 -8.71
C GLY A 164 -13.17 -6.45 -8.15
N CYS A 165 -12.09 -5.84 -8.63
CA CYS A 165 -11.76 -4.45 -8.29
C CYS A 165 -12.13 -3.52 -9.43
N THR A 166 -12.64 -2.34 -9.11
CA THR A 166 -13.25 -1.43 -10.10
C THR A 166 -12.57 -0.09 -10.14
N ASN A 167 -12.59 0.58 -11.29
CA ASN A 167 -11.93 1.87 -11.50
C ASN A 167 -10.44 1.88 -11.10
N VAL A 168 -9.71 0.83 -11.50
CA VAL A 168 -8.26 0.78 -11.33
C VAL A 168 -7.57 1.40 -12.54
N VAL A 169 -6.71 2.39 -12.29
CA VAL A 169 -6.01 3.18 -13.31
C VAL A 169 -4.50 3.01 -13.15
N LEU A 170 -3.85 2.64 -14.25
CA LEU A 170 -2.39 2.73 -14.43
C LEU A 170 -2.14 3.77 -15.51
N ASN A 171 -1.49 4.88 -15.16
CA ASN A 171 -1.17 5.96 -16.09
C ASN A 171 0.30 6.34 -15.98
N ASP A 172 1.03 6.38 -17.10
CA ASP A 172 2.48 6.63 -17.12
C ASP A 172 3.27 5.73 -16.13
N VAL A 173 3.00 4.42 -16.15
CA VAL A 173 3.73 3.44 -15.31
C VAL A 173 4.82 2.75 -16.16
N ASN A 174 6.08 2.99 -15.82
CA ASN A 174 7.26 2.43 -16.49
C ASN A 174 8.20 1.76 -15.49
N ILE A 175 8.07 0.44 -15.31
CA ILE A 175 8.97 -0.35 -14.47
C ILE A 175 9.78 -1.28 -15.37
N THR A 176 11.10 -1.24 -15.24
CA THR A 176 12.04 -2.07 -16.01
C THR A 176 12.73 -3.09 -15.11
N SER A 177 13.40 -4.09 -15.68
CA SER A 177 14.14 -5.04 -14.85
C SER A 177 15.45 -4.44 -14.35
N ALA A 178 15.75 -4.62 -13.07
CA ALA A 178 17.07 -4.39 -12.50
C ALA A 178 18.06 -5.53 -12.84
N VAL A 179 17.57 -6.64 -13.39
CA VAL A 179 18.37 -7.81 -13.75
C VAL A 179 18.73 -7.74 -15.24
N PRO A 180 20.02 -7.77 -15.61
CA PRO A 180 20.44 -7.68 -17.01
C PRO A 180 19.77 -8.75 -17.89
N ARG A 181 19.31 -8.34 -19.08
CA ARG A 181 18.67 -9.21 -20.09
C ARG A 181 17.39 -9.91 -19.60
N LYS A 182 16.74 -9.38 -18.56
CA LYS A 182 15.41 -9.82 -18.13
C LYS A 182 14.40 -8.72 -18.38
N GLU A 183 13.17 -9.14 -18.62
CA GLU A 183 12.01 -8.26 -18.67
C GLU A 183 11.13 -8.54 -17.46
N VAL A 184 10.46 -7.51 -16.97
CA VAL A 184 9.45 -7.67 -15.93
C VAL A 184 8.10 -8.05 -16.55
N GLN A 185 7.12 -8.39 -15.72
CA GLN A 185 5.75 -8.76 -16.07
C GLN A 185 4.72 -8.02 -15.21
N ALA A 186 3.51 -7.89 -15.76
CA ALA A 186 2.34 -7.39 -15.08
C ALA A 186 1.27 -8.49 -15.06
N ILE A 187 0.76 -8.79 -13.87
CA ILE A 187 -0.35 -9.72 -13.69
C ILE A 187 -1.57 -8.92 -13.27
N CYS A 188 -2.63 -8.99 -14.06
CA CYS A 188 -3.93 -8.39 -13.75
C CYS A 188 -5.01 -9.48 -13.80
N GLN A 189 -5.67 -9.72 -12.67
CA GLN A 189 -6.72 -10.73 -12.56
C GLN A 189 -7.95 -10.11 -11.87
N ASN A 190 -9.10 -10.14 -12.56
CA ASN A 190 -10.39 -9.64 -12.06
C ASN A 190 -10.35 -8.13 -11.69
N VAL A 191 -9.65 -7.35 -12.50
CA VAL A 191 -9.47 -5.91 -12.34
C VAL A 191 -10.19 -5.21 -13.48
N GLN A 192 -11.02 -4.23 -13.16
CA GLN A 192 -11.82 -3.44 -14.10
C GLN A 192 -11.39 -1.97 -14.03
N GLY A 193 -11.21 -1.36 -15.19
CA GLY A 193 -10.86 0.06 -15.31
C GLY A 193 -10.22 0.38 -16.67
N PRO A 194 -10.04 1.67 -16.99
CA PRO A 194 -9.54 2.12 -18.30
C PRO A 194 -8.14 1.61 -18.68
N ALA A 195 -7.41 0.98 -17.75
CA ALA A 195 -5.97 0.80 -17.83
C ALA A 195 -5.48 -0.62 -18.14
N CYS A 196 -6.35 -1.64 -18.27
CA CYS A 196 -5.91 -3.00 -18.57
C CYS A 196 -5.92 -3.38 -20.07
N ASN A 197 -6.04 -2.40 -20.98
CA ASN A 197 -5.99 -2.69 -22.43
C ASN A 197 -4.54 -2.69 -22.99
N ASN A 198 -3.56 -2.24 -22.20
CA ASN A 198 -2.17 -2.04 -22.65
C ASN A 198 -1.12 -2.27 -21.54
N CYS A 199 -1.42 -3.15 -20.58
CA CYS A 199 -0.45 -3.61 -19.58
C CYS A 199 0.67 -4.39 -20.29
N THR A 200 1.65 -3.66 -20.81
CA THR A 200 2.95 -4.22 -21.17
C THR A 200 3.72 -4.22 -19.86
N PRO A 201 3.98 -5.40 -19.27
CA PRO A 201 4.35 -6.64 -19.95
C PRO A 201 3.34 -7.80 -19.78
N LYS A 202 3.36 -8.71 -20.76
CA LYS A 202 2.36 -9.76 -21.05
C LYS A 202 1.99 -10.67 -19.86
N GLN A 203 0.71 -11.01 -19.81
CA GLN A 203 0.08 -11.99 -18.92
C GLN A 203 0.68 -13.41 -19.11
N PRO A 204 1.03 -14.15 -18.05
CA PRO A 204 1.35 -15.57 -18.14
C PRO A 204 0.08 -16.44 -18.18
N SER A 205 0.09 -17.45 -19.06
CA SER A 205 -0.90 -18.53 -19.13
C SER A 205 -0.57 -19.59 -18.07
N SER A 206 -1.46 -19.76 -17.08
CA SER A 206 -1.39 -20.68 -15.93
C SER A 206 -0.47 -20.25 -14.78
N LEU A 207 -1.03 -20.21 -13.55
CA LEU A 207 -0.44 -20.75 -12.32
C LEU A 207 -1.25 -20.42 -11.04
N GLU A 208 -0.93 -21.22 -10.02
CA GLU A 208 -1.64 -21.68 -8.82
C GLU A 208 -2.05 -20.64 -7.74
N SER A 209 -2.69 -21.20 -6.71
CA SER A 209 -3.62 -20.61 -5.77
C SER A 209 -3.02 -19.72 -4.66
N ASP A 210 -3.93 -18.92 -4.10
CA ASP A 210 -3.96 -18.40 -2.74
C ASP A 210 -2.92 -17.35 -2.32
N THR A 211 -3.24 -16.09 -2.64
CA THR A 211 -3.36 -14.96 -1.69
C THR A 211 -3.63 -13.67 -2.46
N TRP A 212 -4.59 -12.84 -2.01
CA TRP A 212 -4.88 -11.53 -2.60
C TRP A 212 -3.72 -10.58 -2.42
N ARG A 213 -3.21 -10.03 -3.52
CA ARG A 213 -2.12 -9.07 -3.45
C ARG A 213 -2.32 -8.02 -4.55
N PHE A 214 -2.43 -6.77 -4.14
CA PHE A 214 -2.09 -5.62 -4.97
C PHE A 214 -0.66 -5.26 -4.64
N LEU A 215 0.28 -5.47 -5.55
CA LEU A 215 1.69 -5.17 -5.37
C LEU A 215 2.16 -4.37 -6.57
N LEU A 216 2.71 -3.20 -6.32
CA LEU A 216 3.79 -2.69 -7.14
C LEU A 216 5.09 -3.18 -6.49
N ARG A 217 5.87 -4.02 -7.18
CA ARG A 217 7.20 -4.47 -6.72
C ARG A 217 8.27 -3.59 -7.35
N ILE A 218 9.05 -2.91 -6.53
CA ILE A 218 10.08 -1.96 -6.94
C ILE A 218 11.30 -2.20 -6.06
N SER A 219 12.46 -2.49 -6.66
CA SER A 219 13.66 -2.89 -5.93
C SER A 219 14.75 -1.82 -5.90
N LYS A 220 14.81 -0.90 -6.88
CA LYS A 220 15.74 0.24 -6.87
C LYS A 220 15.23 1.46 -7.63
N GLY A 221 15.42 2.63 -7.00
CA GLY A 221 15.56 3.93 -7.67
C GLY A 221 14.25 4.51 -8.19
N LEU A 222 13.65 5.39 -7.38
CA LEU A 222 12.60 6.30 -7.83
C LEU A 222 12.87 7.71 -7.33
N LEU A 223 13.11 8.63 -8.24
CA LEU A 223 12.65 10.00 -8.08
C LEU A 223 11.28 10.01 -8.74
N SER A 224 10.22 9.96 -7.96
CA SER A 224 8.86 10.12 -8.45
C SER A 224 8.43 11.54 -8.12
N ASN A 225 7.82 12.24 -9.07
CA ASN A 225 7.07 13.49 -8.83
C ASN A 225 5.57 13.20 -8.81
N HIS A 226 5.12 12.09 -8.22
CA HIS A 226 3.85 11.48 -8.64
C HIS A 226 2.94 11.00 -7.51
N TYR A 227 1.64 10.93 -7.82
CA TYR A 227 0.47 10.73 -6.94
C TYR A 227 -0.03 9.28 -7.05
N ILE A 228 -0.26 8.62 -5.92
CA ILE A 228 -1.00 7.35 -5.80
C ILE A 228 -2.23 7.68 -4.96
N ILE A 229 -3.40 7.75 -5.58
CA ILE A 229 -4.68 7.98 -4.89
C ILE A 229 -5.36 6.63 -4.76
N ILE A 230 -5.64 6.21 -3.53
CA ILE A 230 -6.35 4.98 -3.21
C ILE A 230 -7.58 5.35 -2.39
N THR A 231 -8.77 5.09 -2.94
CA THR A 231 -10.03 5.21 -2.20
C THR A 231 -10.68 3.84 -2.07
N THR A 232 -10.51 3.15 -0.94
CA THR A 232 -11.26 1.90 -0.71
C THR A 232 -12.55 2.20 0.06
N THR A 233 -13.64 2.42 -0.67
CA THR A 233 -14.97 2.62 -0.07
C THR A 233 -15.72 1.30 -0.01
N THR A 234 -16.06 0.83 1.19
CA THR A 234 -17.05 -0.23 1.38
C THR A 234 -18.42 0.38 1.66
N THR A 235 -19.41 0.02 0.84
CA THR A 235 -20.82 0.24 1.16
C THR A 235 -21.36 -1.05 1.79
N THR A 236 -21.96 -0.98 2.97
CA THR A 236 -22.86 -2.03 3.46
C THR A 236 -23.99 -2.21 2.46
N ILE A 237 -24.12 -3.40 1.87
CA ILE A 237 -25.41 -3.81 1.32
C ILE A 237 -26.29 -4.15 2.52
N SER A 238 -26.88 -3.12 3.14
CA SER A 238 -28.08 -3.30 3.95
C SER A 238 -29.24 -3.44 2.98
N SER A 239 -29.70 -4.67 2.78
CA SER A 239 -31.04 -5.10 3.18
C SER A 239 -31.51 -6.30 2.36
N SER A 240 -32.25 -7.17 3.05
CA SER A 240 -33.29 -8.06 2.51
C SER A 240 -32.86 -9.19 1.56
N LYS A 241 -32.98 -10.42 2.09
CA LYS A 241 -33.36 -11.66 1.39
C LYS A 241 -32.69 -11.92 0.04
N ILE A 242 -31.65 -12.74 0.01
CA ILE A 242 -31.52 -13.81 -1.00
C ILE A 242 -30.93 -15.05 -0.30
N LEU A 243 -31.83 -15.96 0.09
CA LEU A 243 -31.53 -17.40 0.13
C LEU A 243 -31.26 -17.86 -1.30
N TYR A 244 -30.51 -18.96 -1.46
CA TYR A 244 -30.96 -20.24 -2.03
C TYR A 244 -29.75 -20.99 -2.63
N PHE A 245 -29.68 -22.28 -2.26
CA PHE A 245 -29.34 -23.49 -3.04
C PHE A 245 -28.50 -23.34 -4.30
#